data_AF-A0A645HQG6-F1
#
_entry.id   AF-A0A645HQG6-F1
#
_cell.length_a   1.000
_cell.length_b   1.000
_cell.length_c   1.000
_cell.angle_alpha   90.00
_cell.angle_beta   90.00
_cell.angle_gamma   90.00
#
_symmetry.space_group_name_H-M   'P 1'
#
loop_
_entity.id
_entity.type
_entity.pdbx_description
1 polymer ?
#
loop_
_entity_poly.entity_id
_entity_poly.type
_entity_poly.pdbx_seq_one_letter_code
_entity_poly.pdbx_strand_id
1 'polypeptide(L)' 'MAGISSARDTGASYVSYGNSIVTSPWGDIISRFDETESSTVTEINLNETERIRRQLPLLKGLRTDVYELVYKKGK' A
#
# COMPACT_ATOMS: atom_id res chain seq x y z
N MET A 1 1.56 0.88 3.80
CA MET A 1 1.67 1.04 2.32
C MET A 1 1.34 2.48 1.98
N ALA A 2 1.89 3.03 0.90
CA ALA A 2 1.47 4.32 0.35
C ALA A 2 1.16 4.16 -1.14
N GLY A 3 -0.01 4.65 -1.56
CA GLY A 3 -0.41 4.79 -2.96
C GLY A 3 -0.54 6.27 -3.28
N ILE A 4 0.06 6.72 -4.38
CA ILE A 4 0.11 8.13 -4.75
C ILE A 4 -0.49 8.28 -6.15
N SER A 5 -1.38 9.24 -6.31
CA SER A 5 -1.99 9.63 -7.57
C SER A 5 -1.93 11.15 -7.74
N SER A 6 -1.90 11.60 -8.98
CA SER A 6 -2.20 12.99 -9.31
C SER A 6 -3.66 13.33 -8.98
N ALA A 7 -3.91 14.60 -8.69
CA ALA A 7 -5.26 15.16 -8.69
C ALA A 7 -5.95 14.93 -10.04
N ARG A 8 -7.28 14.83 -10.02
CA ARG A 8 -8.07 14.51 -11.20
C ARG A 8 -8.16 15.72 -12.11
N ASP A 9 -7.61 15.57 -13.30
CA ASP A 9 -7.80 16.50 -14.42
C ASP A 9 -8.64 15.82 -15.51
N THR A 10 -9.84 16.34 -15.75
CA THR A 10 -10.76 15.79 -16.77
C THR A 10 -10.43 16.23 -18.20
N GLY A 11 -9.53 17.20 -18.36
CA GLY A 11 -8.99 17.61 -19.66
C GLY A 11 -7.75 16.82 -20.10
N ALA A 12 -7.17 16.01 -19.22
CA ALA A 12 -6.00 15.21 -19.53
C ALA A 12 -6.31 14.01 -20.44
N SER A 13 -5.30 13.53 -21.18
CA SER A 13 -5.41 12.31 -21.99
C SER A 13 -5.68 11.05 -21.14
N TYR A 14 -5.30 11.09 -19.86
CA TYR A 14 -5.62 10.08 -18.86
C TYR A 14 -6.16 10.77 -17.61
N VAL A 15 -7.41 10.47 -17.27
CA VAL A 15 -8.08 11.02 -16.08
C VAL A 15 -7.77 10.12 -14.89
N SER A 16 -6.94 10.61 -13.96
CA SER A 16 -6.59 9.86 -12.75
C SER A 16 -7.78 9.71 -11.80
N TYR A 17 -7.80 8.59 -11.07
CA TYR A 17 -8.79 8.39 -10.01
C TYR A 17 -8.57 9.32 -8.81
N GLY A 18 -7.34 9.80 -8.59
CA GLY A 18 -6.95 10.52 -7.37
C GLY A 18 -6.79 9.53 -6.21
N ASN A 19 -7.31 9.88 -5.03
CA ASN A 19 -7.39 8.98 -3.89
C ASN A 19 -6.04 8.46 -3.38
N SER A 20 -5.01 9.31 -3.39
CA SER A 20 -3.76 9.02 -2.69
C SER A 20 -4.05 8.55 -1.26
N ILE A 21 -3.37 7.50 -0.81
CA ILE A 21 -3.72 6.78 0.42
C ILE A 21 -2.46 6.25 1.14
N VAL A 22 -2.46 6.34 2.46
CA VAL A 22 -1.50 5.68 3.34
C VAL A 22 -2.25 4.71 4.24
N THR A 23 -1.77 3.47 4.32
CA THR A 23 -2.39 2.41 5.16
C THR A 23 -1.40 1.76 6.12
N SER A 24 -1.91 1.30 7.25
CA SER A 24 -1.17 0.53 8.25
C SER A 24 -0.86 -0.88 7.75
N PRO A 25 0.08 -1.62 8.36
CA PRO A 25 0.30 -3.04 8.04
C PRO A 25 -0.88 -3.94 8.40
N TRP A 26 -1.87 -3.44 9.17
CA TRP A 26 -3.12 -4.12 9.48
C TRP A 26 -4.24 -3.83 8.47
N GLY A 27 -4.00 -2.91 7.53
CA GLY A 27 -4.97 -2.51 6.51
C GLY A 27 -5.80 -1.27 6.88
N ASP A 28 -5.55 -0.64 8.03
CA ASP A 28 -6.26 0.58 8.42
C ASP A 28 -5.86 1.75 7.53
N ILE A 29 -6.80 2.67 7.26
CA ILE A 29 -6.52 3.90 6.51
C ILE A 29 -5.95 4.93 7.48
N ILE A 30 -4.68 5.31 7.29
CA ILE A 30 -4.00 6.34 8.08
C ILE A 30 -4.30 7.72 7.50
N SER A 31 -4.21 7.86 6.18
CA SER A 31 -4.60 9.08 5.45
C SER A 31 -5.12 8.72 4.08
N ARG A 32 -6.07 9.49 3.58
CA ARG A 32 -6.65 9.32 2.24
C ARG A 32 -7.12 10.65 1.70
N PHE A 33 -6.80 10.92 0.45
CA PHE A 33 -7.29 12.10 -0.27
C PHE A 33 -8.51 11.74 -1.11
N ASP A 34 -9.16 12.78 -1.63
CA ASP A 34 -10.14 12.66 -2.69
C ASP A 34 -9.46 12.89 -4.06
N GLU A 35 -10.22 13.35 -5.05
CA GLU A 35 -9.72 13.69 -6.37
C GLU A 35 -9.07 15.08 -6.49
N THR A 36 -9.19 15.93 -5.49
CA THR A 36 -8.76 17.33 -5.56
C THR A 36 -7.26 17.48 -5.30
N GLU A 37 -6.72 18.64 -5.67
CA GLU A 37 -5.32 18.96 -5.36
C GLU A 37 -5.16 19.12 -3.84
N SER A 38 -4.26 18.32 -3.27
CA SER A 38 -4.06 18.26 -1.82
C SER A 38 -2.67 17.71 -1.48
N SER A 39 -2.18 18.04 -0.29
CA SER A 39 -0.95 17.50 0.26
C SER A 39 -1.07 17.30 1.78
N THR A 40 -0.28 16.37 2.32
CA THR A 40 -0.27 16.06 3.75
C THR A 40 1.07 15.47 4.13
N VAL A 41 1.41 15.57 5.41
CA VAL A 41 2.53 14.86 6.02
C VAL A 41 1.94 13.83 6.97
N THR A 42 2.31 12.57 6.79
CA THR A 42 1.83 11.46 7.62
C THR A 42 3.02 10.81 8.32
N GLU A 43 2.95 10.71 9.65
CA GLU A 43 3.95 9.99 10.43
C GLU A 43 3.68 8.48 10.37
N ILE A 44 4.74 7.69 10.17
CA ILE A 44 4.65 6.22 10.04
C ILE A 44 5.51 5.58 11.13
N ASN A 45 4.87 4.82 12.02
CA ASN A 45 5.58 4.02 13.00
C ASN A 45 6.00 2.67 12.38
N LEU A 46 7.29 2.51 12.12
CA LEU A 46 7.84 1.30 11.50
C LEU A 46 7.80 0.06 12.41
N ASN A 47 7.79 0.26 13.74
CA ASN A 47 7.75 -0.84 14.71
C ASN A 47 6.44 -1.62 14.66
N GLU A 48 5.39 -1.03 14.09
CA GLU A 48 4.06 -1.61 14.00
C GLU A 48 4.05 -2.88 13.15
N THR A 49 4.89 -2.95 12.12
CA THR A 49 5.04 -4.13 11.27
C THR A 49 5.50 -5.34 12.06
N GLU A 50 6.49 -5.18 12.95
CA GLU A 50 6.99 -6.28 13.78
C GLU A 50 5.95 -6.73 14.79
N ARG A 51 5.27 -5.77 15.44
CA ARG A 51 4.20 -6.05 16.40
C ARG A 51 3.11 -6.91 15.76
N ILE A 52 2.66 -6.52 14.58
CA ILE A 52 1.62 -7.22 13.81
C ILE A 52 2.08 -8.61 13.37
N ARG A 53 3.29 -8.75 12.82
CA ARG A 53 3.83 -10.05 12.39
C ARG A 53 4.04 -11.03 13.55
N ARG A 54 4.25 -10.54 14.78
CA ARG A 54 4.27 -11.38 15.99
C ARG A 54 2.88 -11.89 16.36
N GLN A 55 1.84 -11.09 16.18
CA GLN A 55 0.44 -11.47 16.46
C GLN A 55 -0.14 -12.40 15.39
N LEU A 56 0.15 -12.14 14.12
CA LEU A 56 -0.26 -12.94 12.97
C LEU A 56 0.97 -13.41 12.17
N PRO A 57 1.64 -14.50 12.60
CA PRO A 57 2.85 -14.99 11.96
C PRO A 57 2.56 -15.79 10.68
N LEU A 58 1.73 -15.26 9.78
CA LEU A 58 1.23 -15.95 8.57
C LEU A 58 2.36 -16.46 7.68
N LEU A 59 3.47 -15.72 7.61
CA LEU A 59 4.64 -16.11 6.81
C LEU A 59 5.30 -17.41 7.30
N LYS A 60 5.13 -17.79 8.57
CA LYS A 60 5.64 -19.07 9.09
C LYS A 60 4.82 -20.28 8.62
N GLY A 61 3.56 -20.05 8.23
CA GLY A 61 2.63 -21.08 7.79
C GLY A 61 2.54 -21.25 6.28
N LEU A 62 3.44 -20.62 5.50
CA LEU A 62 3.44 -20.76 4.05
C LEU A 62 3.73 -22.23 3.66
N ARG A 63 2.91 -22.80 2.77
CA ARG A 63 3.05 -24.18 2.28
C ARG A 63 4.02 -24.24 1.11
N THR A 64 5.31 -24.11 1.40
CA THR A 64 6.38 -24.16 0.38
C THR A 64 6.50 -25.52 -0.31
N ASP A 65 5.86 -26.55 0.24
CA ASP A 65 5.69 -27.87 -0.38
C ASP A 65 4.58 -27.91 -1.43
N VAL A 66 3.63 -26.98 -1.40
CA VAL A 66 2.52 -26.88 -2.37
C VAL A 66 2.81 -25.83 -3.43
N TYR A 67 3.45 -24.72 -3.05
CA TYR A 67 3.77 -23.63 -3.96
C TYR A 67 5.10 -22.97 -3.62
N GLU A 68 5.75 -22.42 -4.64
CA GLU A 68 6.94 -21.58 -4.50
C GLU A 68 6.72 -20.22 -5.17
N LEU A 69 7.27 -19.17 -4.56
CA LEU A 69 7.28 -17.83 -5.15
C LEU A 69 8.61 -17.61 -5.86
N VAL A 70 8.61 -17.77 -7.18
CA VAL A 70 9.82 -17.61 -8.01
C VAL A 70 9.83 -16.23 -8.67
N TYR A 71 10.88 -15.45 -8.41
CA TYR A 71 11.12 -14.22 -9.14
C TYR A 71 11.67 -14.54 -10.53
N LYS A 72 10.88 -14.30 -11.57
CA LYS A 72 11.32 -14.41 -12.96
C LYS A 72 11.82 -13.04 -13.42
N LYS A 73 13.13 -12.90 -13.67
CA LYS A 73 13.64 -11.73 -14.41
C LYS A 73 13.03 -11.78 -15.82
N GLY A 74 12.32 -10.72 -16.20
CA GLY A 74 11.86 -10.54 -17.59
C GLY A 74 13.06 -10.45 -18.54
N LYS A 75 12.85 -10.89 -19.79
CA LYS A 75 13.79 -10.65 -20.90
C LYS A 75 13.98 -9.14 -21.12
#